data_AF-A0A1S6M238-F1
#
_entry.id   AF-A0A1S6M238-F1
#
_cell.length_a   1.000
_cell.length_b   1.000
_cell.length_c   1.000
_cell.angle_alpha   90.00
_cell.angle_beta   90.00
_cell.angle_gamma   90.00
#
_symmetry.space_group_name_H-M   'P 1'
#
loop_
_entity.id
_entity.type
_entity.pdbx_description
1 polymer ?
#
loop_
_entity_poly.entity_id
_entity_poly.type
_entity_poly.pdbx_seq_one_letter_code
_entity_poly.pdbx_strand_id
1 'polypeptide(L)'
;KSRFCRGVPDPKIRIFDLGRKKARVEDFPLCVHLVSDEYEQLSSEALEAGRICANKYMVKNCGKDQFHIRMRLHPFHVIRINKMLSCAGADRLQTGMRGAFGKPQGTVARVRIGQPIMSVRTSDRHRAAVVE
;
A
#
# COMPACT_ATOMS: atom_id res chain seq x y z
N LYS A 1 -2.17 -1.97 -15.12
CA LYS A 1 -2.01 -3.24 -15.89
C LYS A 1 -3.08 -3.27 -16.97
N SER A 2 -2.75 -3.49 -18.24
CA SER A 2 -3.74 -3.45 -19.33
C SER A 2 -3.27 -4.26 -20.55
N ARG A 3 -4.12 -4.41 -21.59
CA ARG A 3 -3.75 -5.08 -22.85
C ARG A 3 -2.52 -4.47 -23.54
N PHE A 4 -2.25 -3.19 -23.28
CA PHE A 4 -1.14 -2.41 -23.83
C PHE A 4 0.07 -2.34 -22.89
N CYS A 5 -0.15 -2.42 -21.57
CA CYS A 5 0.91 -2.41 -20.56
C CYS A 5 1.06 -3.83 -19.98
N ARG A 6 1.85 -4.65 -20.70
CA ARG A 6 2.16 -6.04 -20.39
C ARG A 6 3.46 -6.15 -19.58
N GLY A 7 3.69 -7.29 -18.93
CA GLY A 7 4.90 -7.53 -18.12
C GLY A 7 4.98 -6.69 -16.85
N VAL A 8 3.84 -6.20 -16.35
CA VAL A 8 3.76 -5.45 -15.10
C VAL A 8 3.94 -6.42 -13.93
N PRO A 9 4.87 -6.15 -12.99
CA PRO A 9 5.01 -6.97 -11.80
C PRO A 9 3.76 -6.88 -10.92
N ASP A 10 3.42 -7.96 -10.23
CA ASP A 10 2.28 -7.95 -9.32
C ASP A 10 2.59 -7.11 -8.08
N PRO A 11 1.58 -6.42 -7.51
CA PRO A 11 1.77 -5.58 -6.34
C PRO A 11 2.24 -6.39 -5.14
N LYS A 12 3.06 -5.76 -4.28
CA LYS A 12 3.58 -6.40 -3.08
C LYS A 12 2.47 -6.68 -2.06
N ILE A 13 1.57 -5.72 -1.84
CA ILE A 13 0.35 -5.92 -1.06
C ILE A 13 -0.62 -6.85 -1.78
N ARG A 14 -1.01 -7.94 -1.12
CA ARG A 14 -1.97 -8.92 -1.64
C ARG A 14 -3.22 -9.06 -0.78
N ILE A 15 -3.14 -8.71 0.50
CA ILE A 15 -4.22 -8.86 1.47
C ILE A 15 -4.62 -7.47 1.94
N PHE A 16 -5.89 -7.11 1.75
CA PHE A 16 -6.41 -5.79 2.10
C PHE A 16 -7.22 -5.80 3.39
N ASP A 17 -7.71 -6.96 3.84
CA ASP A 17 -8.51 -7.11 5.07
C ASP A 17 -7.81 -8.01 6.08
N LEU A 18 -7.71 -7.56 7.34
CA LEU A 18 -7.07 -8.28 8.46
C LEU A 18 -7.93 -8.29 9.72
N GLY A 19 -7.55 -9.14 10.67
CA GLY A 19 -8.30 -9.36 11.90
C GLY A 19 -9.61 -10.11 11.64
N ARG A 20 -10.64 -9.81 12.43
CA ARG A 20 -11.94 -10.49 12.36
C ARG A 20 -12.82 -9.92 11.25
N LYS A 21 -12.49 -10.25 9.99
CA LYS A 21 -13.23 -9.79 8.78
C LYS A 21 -14.71 -10.19 8.76
N LYS A 22 -15.08 -11.29 9.42
CA LYS A 22 -16.46 -11.78 9.53
C LYS A 22 -17.24 -11.19 10.73
N ALA A 23 -16.64 -10.28 11.50
CA ALA A 23 -17.34 -9.62 12.61
C ALA A 23 -18.56 -8.85 12.10
N ARG A 24 -19.64 -8.87 12.89
CA ARG A 24 -20.85 -8.11 12.62
C ARG A 24 -20.56 -6.62 12.77
N VAL A 25 -21.43 -5.78 12.22
CA VAL A 25 -21.28 -4.32 12.30
C VAL A 25 -21.40 -3.84 13.76
N GLU A 26 -22.29 -4.46 14.54
CA GLU A 26 -22.51 -4.17 15.95
C GLU A 26 -21.31 -4.50 16.85
N ASP A 27 -20.47 -5.46 16.45
CA ASP A 27 -19.31 -5.90 17.25
C ASP A 27 -18.23 -4.81 17.37
N PHE A 28 -18.13 -3.91 16.37
CA PHE A 28 -17.05 -2.92 16.25
C PHE A 28 -17.61 -1.52 15.92
N PRO A 29 -18.12 -0.79 16.93
CA PRO A 29 -18.72 0.53 16.73
C PRO A 29 -17.70 1.63 16.43
N LEU A 30 -16.45 1.52 16.91
CA LEU A 30 -15.41 2.51 16.69
C LEU A 30 -14.78 2.33 15.31
N CYS A 31 -14.64 3.42 14.56
CA CYS A 31 -13.92 3.46 13.29
C CYS A 31 -12.85 4.56 13.31
N VAL A 32 -11.60 4.21 13.06
CA VAL A 32 -10.46 5.14 12.96
C VAL A 32 -9.89 5.06 11.55
N HIS A 33 -9.59 6.22 10.98
CA HIS A 33 -9.08 6.35 9.62
C HIS A 33 -7.70 7.01 9.62
N LEU A 34 -6.76 6.39 8.90
CA LEU A 34 -5.52 7.03 8.49
C LEU A 34 -5.78 7.71 7.14
N VAL A 35 -5.59 9.02 7.07
CA VAL A 35 -5.92 9.85 5.91
C VAL A 35 -4.65 10.55 5.42
N SER A 36 -4.46 10.65 4.10
CA SER A 36 -3.38 11.47 3.54
C SER A 36 -3.82 12.93 3.46
N ASP A 37 -2.94 13.85 3.85
CA ASP A 37 -3.13 15.29 3.74
C ASP A 37 -2.40 15.90 2.53
N GLU A 38 -1.79 15.05 1.71
CA GLU A 38 -1.04 15.48 0.53
C GLU A 38 -1.51 14.79 -0.74
N TYR A 39 -1.16 15.36 -1.89
CA TYR A 39 -1.39 14.73 -3.19
C TYR A 39 -0.14 13.97 -3.62
N GLU A 40 -0.18 12.65 -3.48
CA GLU A 40 1.03 11.82 -3.58
C GLU A 40 0.78 10.44 -4.21
N GLN A 41 1.86 9.65 -4.33
CA GLN A 41 1.83 8.26 -4.80
C GLN A 41 2.47 7.34 -3.76
N LEU A 42 1.67 6.44 -3.18
CA LEU A 42 2.14 5.46 -2.20
C LEU A 42 2.52 4.16 -2.90
N SER A 43 3.72 3.65 -2.65
CA SER A 43 4.19 2.40 -3.25
C SER A 43 3.46 1.18 -2.67
N SER A 44 3.34 0.12 -3.48
CA SER A 44 2.73 -1.13 -3.04
C SER A 44 3.47 -1.77 -1.85
N GLU A 45 4.77 -1.53 -1.79
CA GLU A 45 5.69 -1.95 -0.74
C GLU A 45 5.44 -1.18 0.56
N ALA A 46 5.24 0.14 0.47
CA ALA A 46 4.90 0.96 1.63
C ALA A 46 3.53 0.57 2.22
N LEU A 47 2.55 0.30 1.37
CA LEU A 47 1.22 -0.18 1.81
C LEU A 47 1.33 -1.53 2.54
N GLU A 48 2.13 -2.46 2.03
CA GLU A 48 2.35 -3.76 2.68
C GLU A 48 3.10 -3.61 4.01
N ALA A 49 4.12 -2.74 4.06
CA ALA A 49 4.86 -2.45 5.30
C ALA A 49 3.94 -1.85 6.37
N GLY A 50 3.15 -0.83 6.02
CA GLY A 50 2.18 -0.21 6.92
C GLY A 50 1.13 -1.20 7.42
N ARG A 51 0.62 -2.06 6.53
CA ARG A 51 -0.31 -3.14 6.87
C ARG A 51 0.27 -4.14 7.87
N ILE A 52 1.52 -4.57 7.67
CA ILE A 52 2.20 -5.50 8.57
C ILE A 52 2.43 -4.83 9.93
N CYS A 53 2.91 -3.59 9.93
CA CYS A 53 3.18 -2.82 11.15
C CYS A 53 1.93 -2.68 12.02
N ALA A 54 0.85 -2.13 11.46
CA ALA A 54 -0.42 -1.95 12.15
C ALA A 54 -0.98 -3.27 12.68
N ASN A 55 -0.97 -4.33 11.87
CA ASN A 55 -1.45 -5.64 12.31
C ASN A 55 -0.60 -6.22 13.45
N LYS A 56 0.73 -6.07 13.41
CA LYS A 56 1.62 -6.57 14.46
C LYS A 56 1.36 -5.86 15.79
N TYR A 57 1.21 -4.53 15.77
CA TYR A 57 0.91 -3.73 16.95
C TYR A 57 -0.47 -4.08 17.53
N MET A 58 -1.49 -4.12 16.68
CA MET A 58 -2.86 -4.43 17.10
C MET A 58 -3.02 -5.85 17.65
N VAL A 59 -2.36 -6.85 17.06
CA VAL A 59 -2.38 -8.22 17.61
C VAL A 59 -1.75 -8.27 18.99
N LYS A 60 -0.66 -7.52 19.23
CA LYS A 60 0.05 -7.50 20.50
C LYS A 60 -0.77 -6.83 21.61
N ASN A 61 -1.42 -5.71 21.32
CA ASN A 61 -2.04 -4.86 22.35
C ASN A 61 -3.55 -5.08 22.51
N CYS A 62 -4.26 -5.43 21.43
CA CYS A 62 -5.71 -5.60 21.44
C CYS A 62 -6.14 -7.06 21.30
N GLY A 63 -5.27 -7.92 20.74
CA GLY A 63 -5.61 -9.30 20.41
C GLY A 63 -6.23 -9.43 19.00
N LYS A 64 -5.93 -10.56 18.34
CA LYS A 64 -6.20 -10.79 16.92
C LYS A 64 -7.67 -10.64 16.49
N ASP A 65 -8.61 -10.98 17.38
CA ASP A 65 -10.04 -11.02 17.06
C ASP A 65 -10.83 -9.77 17.50
N GLN A 66 -10.13 -8.76 18.04
CA GLN A 66 -10.74 -7.54 18.58
C GLN A 66 -10.78 -6.37 17.60
N PHE A 67 -10.32 -6.56 16.36
CA PHE A 67 -10.28 -5.51 15.36
C PHE A 67 -10.49 -6.06 13.95
N HIS A 68 -10.78 -5.15 13.03
CA HIS A 68 -10.73 -5.40 11.60
C HIS A 68 -10.09 -4.21 10.89
N ILE A 69 -8.95 -4.46 10.24
CA ILE A 69 -8.21 -3.47 9.46
C ILE A 69 -8.54 -3.68 7.99
N ARG A 70 -8.81 -2.59 7.28
CA ARG A 70 -8.93 -2.55 5.82
C ARG A 70 -7.99 -1.52 5.23
N MET A 71 -7.12 -1.97 4.34
CA MET A 71 -6.40 -1.10 3.40
C MET A 71 -7.37 -0.64 2.31
N ARG A 72 -7.58 0.67 2.18
CA ARG A 72 -8.58 1.24 1.27
C ARG A 72 -8.01 1.50 -0.12
N LEU A 73 -6.72 1.82 -0.20
CA LEU A 73 -6.03 2.12 -1.44
C LEU A 73 -5.60 0.85 -2.16
N HIS A 74 -5.70 0.86 -3.49
CA HIS A 74 -5.25 -0.23 -4.36
C HIS A 74 -4.21 0.29 -5.37
N PRO A 75 -3.03 -0.34 -5.46
CA PRO A 75 -1.95 0.14 -6.32
C PRO A 75 -2.15 -0.29 -7.78
N PHE A 76 -2.93 0.48 -8.54
CA PHE A 76 -3.19 0.19 -9.96
C PHE A 76 -2.28 0.94 -10.93
N HIS A 77 -1.68 2.05 -10.48
CA HIS A 77 -0.81 2.85 -11.32
C HIS A 77 0.56 2.18 -11.43
N VAL A 78 1.09 2.09 -12.64
CA VAL A 78 2.34 1.38 -12.92
C VAL A 78 3.44 2.40 -13.14
N ILE A 79 4.49 2.32 -12.33
CA ILE A 79 5.69 3.13 -12.50
C ILE A 79 6.64 2.46 -13.49
N ARG A 80 7.34 3.29 -14.27
CA ARG A 80 8.28 2.86 -15.29
C ARG A 80 9.68 3.32 -14.95
N ILE A 81 10.66 2.52 -15.36
CA ILE A 81 12.08 2.83 -15.20
C ILE A 81 12.80 2.65 -16.53
N ASN A 82 13.57 3.66 -16.93
CA ASN A 82 14.59 3.51 -17.96
C ASN A 82 15.90 3.12 -17.25
N LYS A 83 16.18 1.81 -17.18
CA LYS A 83 17.34 1.32 -16.42
C LYS A 83 18.64 1.73 -17.11
N MET A 84 19.46 2.47 -16.39
CA MET A 84 20.82 2.82 -16.80
C MET A 84 21.79 1.72 -16.38
N LEU A 85 22.82 1.46 -17.19
CA LEU A 85 23.90 0.53 -16.86
C LEU A 85 24.86 1.24 -15.90
N SER A 86 25.11 0.64 -14.74
CA SER A 86 25.99 1.20 -13.70
C SER A 86 27.40 0.58 -13.70
N CYS A 87 27.80 -0.05 -14.81
CA CYS A 87 29.09 -0.72 -14.95
C CYS A 87 30.12 0.18 -15.66
N ALA A 88 31.42 -0.11 -15.48
CA ALA A 88 32.48 0.58 -16.22
C ALA A 88 32.32 0.35 -17.74
N GLY A 89 32.43 1.42 -18.53
CA GLY A 89 32.19 1.37 -19.98
C GLY A 89 30.72 1.31 -20.39
N ALA A 90 29.78 1.69 -19.50
CA ALA A 90 28.35 1.74 -19.79
C ALA A 90 28.01 2.65 -20.99
N ASP A 91 28.78 3.71 -21.20
CA ASP A 91 28.67 4.64 -22.34
C ASP A 91 28.75 3.93 -23.70
N ARG A 92 29.52 2.84 -23.79
CA ARG A 92 29.69 2.07 -25.03
C ARG A 92 28.50 1.18 -25.37
N LEU A 93 27.80 0.70 -24.35
CA LEU A 93 26.73 -0.30 -24.48
C LEU A 93 25.33 0.30 -24.35
N GLN A 94 25.21 1.41 -23.64
CA GLN A 94 23.93 2.04 -23.37
C GLN A 94 23.53 3.03 -24.46
N THR A 95 22.25 3.09 -24.79
CA THR A 95 21.69 4.07 -25.75
C THR A 95 21.40 5.44 -25.14
N GLY A 96 21.85 5.71 -23.91
CA GLY A 96 21.53 6.93 -23.16
C GLY A 96 20.02 7.16 -23.07
N MET A 97 19.56 8.31 -23.58
CA MET A 97 18.15 8.69 -23.61
C MET A 97 17.43 8.38 -24.93
N ARG A 98 18.12 7.77 -25.91
CA ARG A 98 17.47 7.32 -27.15
C ARG A 98 16.55 6.13 -26.82
N GLY A 99 15.25 6.27 -27.12
CA GLY A 99 14.26 5.24 -26.78
C GLY A 99 13.94 5.13 -25.29
N ALA A 100 14.00 6.24 -24.54
CA ALA A 100 13.91 6.28 -23.06
C ALA A 100 12.56 5.87 -22.44
N PHE A 101 11.62 5.30 -23.19
CA PHE A 101 10.37 4.82 -22.60
C PHE A 101 10.64 3.61 -21.70
N GLY A 102 10.49 3.81 -20.40
CA GLY A 102 10.86 2.82 -19.40
C GLY A 102 9.99 1.57 -19.41
N LYS A 103 10.55 0.47 -18.89
CA LYS A 103 9.81 -0.77 -18.64
C LYS A 103 9.04 -0.67 -17.30
N PRO A 104 7.88 -1.33 -17.15
CA PRO A 104 7.20 -1.45 -15.87
C PRO A 104 8.12 -2.00 -14.76
N GLN A 105 8.18 -1.34 -13.61
CA GLN A 105 9.04 -1.75 -12.49
C GLN A 105 8.26 -2.00 -11.20
N GLY A 106 7.17 -1.28 -10.97
CA GLY A 106 6.41 -1.36 -9.73
C GLY A 106 5.00 -0.80 -9.89
N THR A 107 4.23 -0.90 -8.81
CA THR A 107 2.86 -0.37 -8.76
C THR A 107 2.69 0.54 -7.56
N VAL A 108 1.89 1.58 -7.74
CA VAL A 108 1.65 2.63 -6.75
C VAL A 108 0.16 2.97 -6.72
N ALA A 109 -0.33 3.38 -5.55
CA ALA A 109 -1.65 3.95 -5.36
C ALA A 109 -1.54 5.48 -5.43
N ARG A 110 -2.36 6.12 -6.26
CA ARG A 110 -2.45 7.58 -6.33
C ARG A 110 -3.45 8.04 -5.27
N VAL A 111 -3.03 8.96 -4.41
CA VAL A 111 -3.80 9.40 -3.25
C VAL A 111 -4.12 10.89 -3.40
N ARG A 112 -5.35 11.25 -3.03
CA ARG A 112 -5.79 12.65 -2.95
C ARG A 112 -5.76 13.11 -1.50
N ILE A 113 -5.67 14.42 -1.33
CA ILE A 113 -5.86 15.08 -0.04
C ILE A 113 -7.22 14.66 0.53
N GLY A 114 -7.24 14.23 1.79
CA GLY A 114 -8.43 13.75 2.49
C GLY A 114 -8.83 12.30 2.15
N GLN A 115 -8.08 11.59 1.32
CA GLN A 115 -8.40 10.20 0.97
C GLN A 115 -7.93 9.22 2.05
N PRO A 116 -8.82 8.36 2.60
CA PRO A 116 -8.41 7.35 3.58
C PRO A 116 -7.49 6.28 2.98
N ILE A 117 -6.34 6.06 3.62
CA ILE A 117 -5.34 5.03 3.32
C ILE A 117 -5.71 3.70 3.98
N MET A 118 -5.88 3.73 5.30
CA MET A 118 -6.18 2.58 6.14
C MET A 118 -7.39 2.91 7.01
N SER A 119 -8.23 1.92 7.29
CA SER A 119 -9.37 2.06 8.17
C SER A 119 -9.43 0.89 9.13
N VAL A 120 -9.60 1.18 10.41
CA VAL A 120 -9.63 0.16 11.47
C VAL A 120 -10.95 0.30 12.21
N ARG A 121 -11.71 -0.81 12.28
CA ARG A 121 -12.88 -0.91 13.14
C ARG A 121 -12.57 -1.77 14.37
N THR A 122 -13.01 -1.34 15.55
CA THR A 122 -12.83 -2.06 16.82
C THR A 122 -13.86 -1.61 17.87
N SER A 123 -13.69 -2.02 19.12
CA SER A 123 -14.41 -1.52 20.29
C SER A 123 -13.75 -0.25 20.86
N ASP A 124 -14.52 0.65 21.46
CA ASP A 124 -14.04 1.93 22.02
C ASP A 124 -12.92 1.79 23.05
N ARG A 125 -12.88 0.65 23.77
CA ARG A 125 -11.83 0.35 24.74
C ARG A 125 -10.42 0.31 24.13
N HIS A 126 -10.30 0.06 22.83
CA HIS A 126 -9.03 -0.06 22.12
C HIS A 126 -8.65 1.22 21.36
N ARG A 127 -9.38 2.32 21.55
CA ARG A 127 -9.14 3.57 20.80
C ARG A 127 -7.70 4.04 20.83
N ALA A 128 -7.07 4.10 22.00
CA ALA A 128 -5.69 4.57 22.14
C ALA A 128 -4.72 3.68 21.35
N ALA A 129 -4.89 2.36 21.42
CA ALA A 129 -4.04 1.40 20.72
C ALA A 129 -4.27 1.34 19.20
N VAL A 130 -5.37 1.90 18.68
CA VAL A 130 -5.61 1.97 17.23
C VAL A 130 -5.00 3.23 16.62
N VAL A 131 -4.92 4.30 17.42
CA VAL A 131 -4.35 5.59 17.01
C VAL A 131 -2.82 5.52 17.00
N GLU A 132 -2.23 4.76 17.91
CA GLU A 132 -0.80 4.43 17.96
C GLU A 132 -0.38 3.45 16.84
#